data_AF-A0A5J6YYB8-F1
#
_entry.id   AF-A0A5J6YYB8-F1
#
_cell.length_a   1.000
_cell.length_b   1.000
_cell.length_c   1.000
_cell.angle_alpha   90.00
_cell.angle_beta   90.00
_cell.angle_gamma   90.00
#
_symmetry.space_group_name_H-M   'P 1'
#
loop_
_entity.id
_entity.type
_entity.pdbx_description
1 polymer ?
#
loop_
_entity_poly.entity_id
_entity_poly.type
_entity_poly.pdbx_seq_one_letter_code
_entity_poly.pdbx_strand_id
1 'polypeptide(L)'
;MVSKLNRWTFAALFGFAGLACATPALPASSVASDAVRQAMVVTPPPAPAVVRAPVQVARPQPAQASAQSTVAANAAAQARAAAIAQTQRQQAQQAAAPVAAITARGRTAIVRATAYNSLAGQTDSTPFITATGTRTRPGVVALSRDMLRSFPYGTRITIEDLSGRYNNLLRGRTFIVEDTMAARKTGSLDIWMSTHSQAINFGARQVRITALR
;
A
#
# COMPACT_ATOMS: atom_id res chain seq x y z
N MET A 1 3.75 35.13 55.35
CA MET A 1 3.67 34.03 56.34
C MET A 1 3.21 32.76 55.64
N VAL A 2 4.06 31.73 55.66
CA VAL A 2 3.78 30.27 55.53
C VAL A 2 3.19 29.81 54.18
N SER A 3 3.97 29.36 53.19
CA SER A 3 4.78 28.13 53.05
C SER A 3 4.00 26.81 53.17
N LYS A 4 3.98 26.01 52.08
CA LYS A 4 3.98 24.54 52.09
C LYS A 4 4.41 24.01 50.70
N LEU A 5 5.72 23.90 50.53
CA LEU A 5 6.38 23.12 49.49
C LEU A 5 6.30 21.64 49.88
N ASN A 6 5.66 20.79 49.08
CA ASN A 6 5.65 19.34 49.33
C ASN A 6 6.65 18.65 48.41
N ARG A 7 7.75 18.20 49.01
CA ARG A 7 8.85 17.44 48.41
C ARG A 7 8.43 15.97 48.37
N TRP A 8 8.38 15.36 47.20
CA TRP A 8 8.29 13.89 47.06
C TRP A 8 9.55 13.40 46.35
N THR A 9 10.51 13.01 47.17
CA THR A 9 11.69 12.23 46.81
C THR A 9 11.24 10.80 46.54
N PHE A 10 11.34 10.33 45.29
CA PHE A 10 11.33 8.90 44.97
C PHE A 10 12.73 8.51 44.51
N ALA A 11 13.46 7.87 45.42
CA ALA A 11 14.69 7.16 45.12
C ALA A 11 14.32 5.81 44.48
N ALA A 12 14.76 5.59 43.24
CA ALA A 12 14.71 4.28 42.59
C ALA A 12 16.02 4.09 41.81
N LEU A 13 17.09 3.73 42.51
CA LEU A 13 18.31 3.21 41.88
C LEU A 13 18.14 1.70 41.72
N PHE A 14 17.76 1.29 40.52
CA PHE A 14 17.77 -0.10 40.09
C PHE A 14 19.22 -0.54 39.86
N GLY A 15 19.66 -1.54 40.62
CA GLY A 15 20.93 -2.22 40.41
C GLY A 15 20.91 -3.02 39.11
N PHE A 16 21.87 -2.71 38.24
CA PHE A 16 22.16 -3.39 36.98
C PHE A 16 22.76 -4.77 37.28
N ALA A 17 21.98 -5.84 37.11
CA ALA A 17 22.52 -7.20 37.03
C ALA A 17 22.65 -7.57 35.55
N GLY A 18 23.90 -7.58 35.08
CA GLY A 18 24.25 -8.04 33.73
C GLY A 18 24.02 -9.54 33.60
N LEU A 19 23.24 -9.92 32.59
CA LEU A 19 23.17 -11.27 32.06
C LEU A 19 23.52 -11.21 30.57
N ALA A 20 24.69 -11.77 30.27
CA ALA A 20 25.17 -12.03 28.93
C ALA A 20 24.27 -13.07 28.25
N CYS A 21 23.72 -12.73 27.08
CA CYS A 21 23.05 -13.67 26.20
C CYS A 21 23.59 -13.47 24.79
N ALA A 22 24.21 -14.52 24.27
CA ALA A 22 24.91 -14.58 23.00
C ALA A 22 24.04 -14.20 21.80
N THR A 23 24.66 -13.52 20.84
CA THR A 23 24.16 -13.30 19.48
C THR A 23 24.04 -14.64 18.74
N PRO A 24 22.87 -15.03 18.20
CA PRO A 24 22.83 -16.10 17.21
C PRO A 24 23.35 -15.56 15.87
N ALA A 25 24.51 -16.07 15.45
CA ALA A 25 25.02 -15.88 14.10
C ALA A 25 24.04 -16.48 13.08
N LEU A 26 23.57 -15.66 12.14
CA LEU A 26 22.75 -16.11 11.01
C LEU A 26 23.63 -16.96 10.07
N PRO A 27 23.21 -18.15 9.65
CA PRO A 27 23.93 -18.93 8.65
C PRO A 27 23.88 -18.23 7.29
N ALA A 28 25.04 -18.16 6.62
CA ALA A 28 25.21 -17.56 5.30
C ALA A 28 24.31 -18.23 4.25
N SER A 29 23.73 -17.39 3.39
CA SER A 29 22.81 -17.72 2.29
C SER A 29 23.49 -18.44 1.12
N SER A 30 24.19 -19.55 1.34
CA SER A 30 24.82 -20.31 0.25
C SER A 30 23.98 -21.50 -0.25
N VAL A 31 22.92 -21.89 0.47
CA VAL A 31 22.10 -23.07 0.12
C VAL A 31 21.04 -22.74 -0.95
N ALA A 32 20.77 -21.46 -1.24
CA ALA A 32 19.83 -21.06 -2.29
C ALA A 32 20.44 -21.04 -3.70
N SER A 33 21.77 -21.10 -3.83
CA SER A 33 22.47 -21.02 -5.14
C SER A 33 22.59 -22.36 -5.85
N ASP A 34 22.57 -23.49 -5.13
CA ASP A 34 22.67 -24.83 -5.75
C ASP A 34 21.35 -25.32 -6.33
N ALA A 35 20.21 -24.87 -5.79
CA ALA A 35 18.88 -25.21 -6.30
C ALA A 35 18.59 -24.57 -7.68
N VAL A 36 19.20 -23.41 -7.98
CA VAL A 36 19.01 -22.71 -9.26
C VAL A 36 19.88 -23.29 -10.36
N ARG A 37 21.04 -23.88 -10.03
CA ARG A 37 21.93 -24.54 -11.02
C ARG A 37 21.40 -25.89 -11.49
N GLN A 38 20.70 -26.64 -10.64
CA GLN A 38 20.14 -27.95 -11.01
C GLN A 38 18.96 -27.87 -12.00
N ALA A 39 18.34 -26.70 -12.17
CA ALA A 39 17.23 -26.52 -13.10
C ALA A 39 17.66 -26.20 -14.55
N MET A 40 18.96 -25.94 -14.82
CA MET A 40 19.45 -25.57 -16.16
C MET A 40 20.17 -26.71 -16.92
N VAL A 41 20.21 -27.93 -16.38
CA VAL A 41 20.78 -29.07 -17.12
C VAL A 41 19.70 -29.70 -17.99
N VAL A 42 19.63 -29.24 -19.24
CA VAL A 42 18.97 -29.98 -20.32
C VAL A 42 19.89 -31.14 -20.70
N THR A 43 19.56 -32.34 -20.25
CA THR A 43 20.20 -33.57 -20.69
C THR A 43 19.63 -33.93 -22.08
N PRO A 44 20.44 -34.01 -23.16
CA PRO A 44 19.97 -34.55 -24.41
C PRO A 44 19.77 -36.08 -24.31
N PRO A 45 18.71 -36.65 -24.89
CA PRO A 45 18.48 -38.09 -24.86
C PRO A 45 19.52 -38.87 -25.69
N PRO A 46 19.83 -40.12 -25.31
CA PRO A 46 20.82 -40.95 -26.01
C PRO A 46 20.37 -41.32 -27.43
N ALA A 47 21.33 -41.33 -28.34
CA ALA A 47 21.17 -41.66 -29.75
C ALA A 47 20.68 -43.10 -29.96
N PRO A 48 19.69 -43.35 -30.84
CA PRO A 48 19.37 -44.70 -31.28
C PRO A 48 20.45 -45.20 -32.26
N ALA A 49 20.75 -46.49 -32.14
CA ALA A 49 21.74 -47.21 -32.91
C ALA A 49 21.60 -47.04 -34.43
N VAL A 50 22.75 -46.87 -35.08
CA VAL A 50 22.91 -46.82 -36.54
C VAL A 50 22.57 -48.19 -37.13
N VAL A 51 21.40 -48.30 -37.77
CA VAL A 51 21.11 -49.35 -38.75
C VAL A 51 21.34 -48.75 -40.14
N ARG A 52 22.30 -49.32 -40.86
CA ARG A 52 22.71 -48.93 -42.22
C ARG A 52 21.63 -49.40 -43.21
N ALA A 53 20.99 -48.47 -43.90
CA ALA A 53 20.08 -48.74 -45.02
C ALA A 53 20.51 -47.93 -46.27
N PRO A 54 20.29 -48.45 -47.49
CA PRO A 54 21.05 -48.07 -48.68
C PRO A 54 20.68 -46.69 -49.21
N VAL A 55 21.67 -46.01 -49.80
CA VAL A 55 21.52 -44.75 -50.53
C VAL A 55 20.54 -44.95 -51.69
N GLN A 56 19.33 -44.41 -51.56
CA GLN A 56 18.43 -44.19 -52.69
C GLN A 56 18.56 -42.72 -53.14
N VAL A 57 19.05 -42.53 -54.36
CA VAL A 57 19.06 -41.26 -55.07
C VAL A 57 17.60 -40.90 -55.39
N ALA A 58 16.99 -40.05 -54.55
CA ALA A 58 15.64 -39.55 -54.76
C ALA A 58 15.64 -38.33 -55.68
N ARG A 59 14.89 -38.45 -56.77
CA ARG A 59 14.57 -37.46 -57.81
C ARG A 59 13.97 -36.18 -57.20
N PRO A 60 14.26 -34.97 -57.71
CA PRO A 60 13.68 -33.74 -57.18
C PRO A 60 12.15 -33.72 -57.39
N GLN A 61 11.39 -33.62 -56.29
CA GLN A 61 9.95 -33.33 -56.32
C GLN A 61 9.69 -31.82 -56.22
N PRO A 62 8.63 -31.28 -56.85
CA PRO A 62 8.45 -29.85 -57.05
C PRO A 62 8.00 -29.09 -55.78
N ALA A 63 8.50 -27.86 -55.65
CA ALA A 63 8.45 -26.95 -54.50
C ALA A 63 7.07 -26.33 -54.14
N GLN A 64 5.95 -27.00 -54.42
CA GLN A 64 4.62 -26.39 -54.31
C GLN A 64 3.94 -26.56 -52.94
N ALA A 65 4.40 -27.47 -52.07
CA ALA A 65 3.81 -27.72 -50.76
C ALA A 65 4.26 -26.73 -49.66
N SER A 66 5.36 -26.00 -49.85
CA SER A 66 5.95 -25.09 -48.86
C SER A 66 5.39 -23.66 -48.93
N ALA A 67 4.79 -23.26 -50.05
CA ALA A 67 4.19 -21.93 -50.18
C ALA A 67 2.87 -21.83 -49.38
N GLN A 68 2.02 -22.85 -49.42
CA GLN A 68 0.73 -22.83 -48.71
C GLN A 68 0.87 -22.86 -47.17
N SER A 69 1.91 -23.51 -46.65
CA SER A 69 2.18 -23.56 -45.20
C SER A 69 2.71 -22.23 -44.64
N THR A 70 3.45 -21.45 -45.44
CA THR A 70 3.98 -20.14 -45.02
C THR A 70 2.92 -19.04 -44.99
N VAL A 71 1.99 -18.99 -45.95
CA VAL A 71 0.85 -18.06 -45.89
C VAL A 71 -0.08 -18.36 -44.71
N ALA A 72 -0.34 -19.64 -44.41
CA ALA A 72 -1.15 -20.04 -43.26
C ALA A 72 -0.46 -19.69 -41.92
N ALA A 73 0.86 -19.91 -41.82
CA ALA A 73 1.64 -19.52 -40.63
C ALA A 73 1.67 -17.99 -40.43
N ASN A 74 1.82 -17.22 -41.51
CA ASN A 74 1.81 -15.76 -41.45
C ASN A 74 0.43 -15.20 -41.04
N ALA A 75 -0.66 -15.79 -41.53
CA ALA A 75 -2.02 -15.43 -41.12
C ALA A 75 -2.28 -15.73 -39.63
N ALA A 76 -1.80 -16.88 -39.12
CA ALA A 76 -1.90 -17.22 -37.70
C ALA A 76 -1.09 -16.26 -36.80
N ALA A 77 0.09 -15.82 -37.25
CA ALA A 77 0.90 -14.84 -36.54
C ALA A 77 0.22 -13.46 -36.50
N GLN A 78 -0.37 -13.02 -37.61
CA GLN A 78 -1.12 -11.75 -37.69
C GLN A 78 -2.37 -11.77 -36.81
N ALA A 79 -3.11 -12.88 -36.75
CA ALA A 79 -4.28 -13.03 -35.89
C ALA A 79 -3.93 -12.97 -34.39
N ARG A 80 -2.81 -13.60 -33.98
CA ARG A 80 -2.32 -13.53 -32.60
C ARG A 80 -1.88 -12.13 -32.22
N ALA A 81 -1.18 -11.42 -33.10
CA ALA A 81 -0.77 -10.04 -32.88
C ALA A 81 -1.99 -9.10 -32.74
N ALA A 82 -3.01 -9.28 -33.58
CA ALA A 82 -4.25 -8.52 -33.50
C ALA A 82 -5.01 -8.77 -32.18
N ALA A 83 -5.07 -10.02 -31.72
CA ALA A 83 -5.70 -10.37 -30.45
C ALA A 83 -4.99 -9.72 -29.24
N ILE A 84 -3.65 -9.74 -29.22
CA ILE A 84 -2.86 -9.09 -28.16
C ILE A 84 -3.09 -7.57 -28.17
N ALA A 85 -3.11 -6.95 -29.36
CA ALA A 85 -3.38 -5.52 -29.50
C ALA A 85 -4.81 -5.14 -29.03
N GLN A 86 -5.81 -6.01 -29.27
CA GLN A 86 -7.16 -5.81 -28.77
C GLN A 86 -7.23 -5.91 -27.24
N THR A 87 -6.58 -6.92 -26.65
CA THR A 87 -6.52 -7.07 -25.19
C THR A 87 -5.81 -5.88 -24.54
N GLN A 88 -4.70 -5.39 -25.11
CA GLN A 88 -4.00 -4.20 -24.60
C GLN A 88 -4.87 -2.94 -24.69
N ARG A 89 -5.62 -2.76 -25.78
CA ARG A 89 -6.58 -1.64 -25.92
C ARG A 89 -7.71 -1.72 -24.91
N GLN A 90 -8.25 -2.91 -24.64
CA GLN A 90 -9.29 -3.10 -23.62
C GLN A 90 -8.76 -2.82 -22.20
N GLN A 91 -7.54 -3.28 -21.88
CA GLN A 91 -6.88 -2.97 -20.61
C GLN A 91 -6.61 -1.47 -20.45
N ALA A 92 -6.15 -0.79 -21.53
CA ALA A 92 -5.95 0.65 -21.53
C ALA A 92 -7.26 1.43 -21.36
N GLN A 93 -8.36 0.97 -21.98
CA GLN A 93 -9.69 1.57 -21.81
C GLN A 93 -10.25 1.34 -20.40
N GLN A 94 -10.01 0.18 -19.77
CA GLN A 94 -10.39 -0.07 -18.37
C GLN A 94 -9.56 0.75 -17.39
N ALA A 95 -8.27 0.97 -17.66
CA ALA A 95 -7.42 1.85 -16.85
C ALA A 95 -7.78 3.35 -17.02
N ALA A 96 -8.35 3.73 -18.17
CA ALA A 96 -8.77 5.10 -18.48
C ALA A 96 -10.23 5.41 -18.12
N ALA A 97 -11.02 4.42 -17.69
CA ALA A 97 -12.36 4.67 -17.18
C ALA A 97 -12.26 5.64 -16.00
N PRO A 98 -13.05 6.74 -15.97
CA PRO A 98 -12.97 7.69 -14.87
C PRO A 98 -13.34 6.92 -13.60
N VAL A 99 -12.38 6.77 -12.69
CA VAL A 99 -12.64 6.32 -11.32
C VAL A 99 -13.71 7.26 -10.82
N ALA A 100 -14.96 6.77 -10.78
CA ALA A 100 -16.12 7.59 -10.54
C ALA A 100 -15.85 8.34 -9.24
N ALA A 101 -15.60 9.64 -9.35
CA ALA A 101 -15.38 10.48 -8.21
C ALA A 101 -16.64 10.33 -7.38
N ILE A 102 -16.52 9.68 -6.21
CA ILE A 102 -17.58 9.62 -5.23
C ILE A 102 -17.98 11.08 -5.06
N THR A 103 -19.10 11.46 -5.66
CA THR A 103 -19.50 12.85 -5.72
C THR A 103 -19.94 13.14 -4.30
N ALA A 104 -19.03 13.73 -3.51
CA ALA A 104 -19.24 14.00 -2.11
C ALA A 104 -20.33 15.08 -2.01
N ARG A 105 -21.60 14.66 -2.05
CA ARG A 105 -22.80 15.53 -1.98
C ARG A 105 -23.27 15.74 -0.54
N GLY A 106 -22.35 15.63 0.42
CA GLY A 106 -22.63 15.85 1.83
C GLY A 106 -22.19 17.23 2.31
N ARG A 107 -22.38 17.44 3.61
CA ARG A 107 -21.98 18.68 4.28
C ARG A 107 -20.47 18.89 4.15
N THR A 108 -20.07 20.11 3.86
CA THR A 108 -18.68 20.53 3.75
C THR A 108 -18.27 21.45 4.90
N ALA A 109 -17.01 21.41 5.28
CA ALA A 109 -16.40 22.37 6.21
C ALA A 109 -14.91 22.56 5.89
N ILE A 110 -14.38 23.75 6.17
CA ILE A 110 -12.94 24.02 6.13
C ILE A 110 -12.40 23.94 7.55
N VAL A 111 -11.39 23.11 7.76
CA VAL A 111 -10.80 22.86 9.08
C VAL A 111 -9.28 22.86 9.00
N ARG A 112 -8.63 23.12 10.14
CA ARG A 112 -7.20 22.91 10.26
C ARG A 112 -6.92 21.42 10.47
N ALA A 113 -6.25 20.78 9.52
CA ALA A 113 -5.78 19.42 9.67
C ALA A 113 -4.37 19.36 10.24
N THR A 114 -4.16 18.41 11.14
CA THR A 114 -2.86 17.91 11.59
C THR A 114 -2.82 16.39 11.37
N ALA A 115 -1.68 15.78 11.71
CA ALA A 115 -1.58 14.33 11.79
C ALA A 115 -0.99 13.94 13.14
N TYR A 116 -1.47 12.81 13.68
CA TYR A 116 -1.00 12.22 14.92
C TYR A 116 -0.63 10.75 14.70
N ASN A 117 0.13 10.20 15.64
CA ASN A 117 0.40 8.78 15.70
C ASN A 117 0.15 8.23 17.10
N SER A 118 0.03 6.91 17.21
CA SER A 118 -0.21 6.21 18.47
C SER A 118 1.06 6.08 19.33
N LEU A 119 2.01 7.03 19.28
CA LEU A 119 3.12 7.03 20.24
C LEU A 119 2.59 7.43 21.62
N ALA A 120 3.00 6.72 22.67
CA ALA A 120 2.56 6.95 24.04
C ALA A 120 2.85 8.38 24.54
N GLY A 121 3.83 9.09 23.96
CA GLY A 121 4.11 10.50 24.26
C GLY A 121 3.16 11.51 23.60
N GLN A 122 2.27 11.06 22.70
CA GLN A 122 1.31 11.89 21.96
C GLN A 122 -0.15 11.53 22.26
N THR A 123 -0.38 10.49 23.06
CA THR A 123 -1.70 9.92 23.35
C THR A 123 -1.83 9.66 24.86
N ASP A 124 -3.03 9.33 25.33
CA ASP A 124 -3.26 8.97 26.73
C ASP A 124 -2.77 7.54 27.03
N SER A 125 -3.19 6.97 28.17
CA SER A 125 -2.86 5.60 28.59
C SER A 125 -3.28 4.50 27.60
N THR A 126 -4.06 4.82 26.56
CA THR A 126 -4.59 3.88 25.56
C THR A 126 -4.31 4.32 24.12
N PRO A 127 -3.03 4.36 23.68
CA PRO A 127 -2.59 4.91 22.38
C PRO A 127 -3.29 4.35 21.14
N PHE A 128 -3.79 3.11 21.23
CA PHE A 128 -4.35 2.37 20.12
C PHE A 128 -5.87 2.26 20.17
N ILE A 129 -6.54 2.90 21.13
CA ILE A 129 -8.00 2.86 21.28
C ILE A 129 -8.57 4.24 20.95
N THR A 130 -9.53 4.31 20.05
CA THR A 130 -10.22 5.55 19.68
C THR A 130 -11.29 5.92 20.72
N ALA A 131 -11.81 7.15 20.68
CA ALA A 131 -12.96 7.56 21.51
C ALA A 131 -14.19 6.64 21.37
N THR A 132 -14.37 5.99 20.22
CA THR A 132 -15.43 4.98 19.99
C THR A 132 -15.09 3.56 20.47
N GLY A 133 -13.90 3.32 21.02
CA GLY A 133 -13.44 2.02 21.49
C GLY A 133 -12.86 1.11 20.40
N THR A 134 -12.70 1.61 19.17
CA THR A 134 -12.09 0.86 18.06
C THR A 134 -10.56 0.95 18.08
N ARG A 135 -9.87 0.04 17.39
CA ARG A 135 -8.42 0.14 17.21
C ARG A 135 -8.06 1.19 16.17
N THR A 136 -7.00 1.97 16.42
CA THR A 136 -6.48 2.93 15.45
C THR A 136 -5.99 2.23 14.18
N ARG A 137 -6.36 2.79 13.02
CA ARG A 137 -6.04 2.23 11.70
C ARG A 137 -5.99 3.32 10.62
N PRO A 138 -5.35 3.06 9.47
CA PRO A 138 -5.38 4.02 8.36
C PRO A 138 -6.81 4.38 7.99
N GLY A 139 -7.10 5.68 7.88
CA GLY A 139 -8.43 6.20 7.59
C GLY A 139 -9.24 6.62 8.82
N VAL A 140 -8.76 6.38 10.04
CA VAL A 140 -9.34 6.98 11.24
C VAL A 140 -8.97 8.46 11.33
N VAL A 141 -9.94 9.29 11.70
CA VAL A 141 -9.73 10.71 12.00
C VAL A 141 -10.30 11.08 13.37
N ALA A 142 -9.59 12.01 14.02
CA ALA A 142 -10.03 12.67 15.23
C ALA A 142 -10.59 14.05 14.88
N LEU A 143 -11.73 14.42 15.45
CA LEU A 143 -12.32 15.75 15.28
C LEU A 143 -12.37 16.50 16.61
N SER A 144 -12.30 17.83 16.53
CA SER A 144 -12.63 18.68 17.66
C SER A 144 -14.13 18.60 18.01
N ARG A 145 -14.48 18.90 19.27
CA ARG A 145 -15.84 18.68 19.79
C ARG A 145 -16.92 19.52 19.11
N ASP A 146 -16.56 20.70 18.62
CA ASP A 146 -17.41 21.55 17.78
C ASP A 146 -17.67 20.92 16.40
N MET A 147 -16.64 20.30 15.82
CA MET A 147 -16.77 19.58 14.55
C MET A 147 -17.57 18.28 14.69
N LEU A 148 -17.47 17.58 15.82
CA LEU A 148 -18.28 16.38 16.09
C LEU A 148 -19.79 16.65 16.10
N ARG A 149 -20.23 17.86 16.48
CA ARG A 149 -21.65 18.27 16.35
C ARG A 149 -22.09 18.32 14.89
N SER A 150 -21.15 18.58 13.99
CA SER A 150 -21.38 18.64 12.54
C SER A 150 -21.08 17.32 11.82
N PHE A 151 -20.17 16.52 12.35
CA PHE A 151 -19.74 15.26 11.78
C PHE A 151 -19.70 14.25 12.93
N PRO A 152 -20.85 13.66 13.31
CA PRO A 152 -20.91 12.72 14.42
C PRO A 152 -20.05 11.49 14.14
N TYR A 153 -19.74 10.72 15.19
CA TYR A 153 -18.98 9.49 15.04
C TYR A 153 -19.61 8.54 14.02
N GLY A 154 -18.76 7.81 13.30
CA GLY A 154 -19.15 6.95 12.18
C GLY A 154 -19.36 7.70 10.86
N THR A 155 -19.34 9.04 10.84
CA THR A 155 -19.43 9.79 9.59
C THR A 155 -18.24 9.47 8.69
N ARG A 156 -18.54 9.08 7.45
CA ARG A 156 -17.54 8.90 6.41
C ARG A 156 -17.28 10.25 5.75
N ILE A 157 -16.01 10.64 5.64
CA ILE A 157 -15.62 11.92 5.04
C ILE A 157 -14.53 11.71 3.99
N THR A 158 -14.51 12.59 2.99
CA THR A 158 -13.36 12.78 2.11
C THR A 158 -12.64 14.06 2.49
N ILE A 159 -11.31 14.06 2.38
CA ILE A 159 -10.46 15.18 2.75
C ILE A 159 -9.75 15.68 1.50
N GLU A 160 -9.80 17.00 1.28
CA GLU A 160 -9.08 17.68 0.22
C GLU A 160 -8.19 18.78 0.83
N ASP A 161 -6.90 18.71 0.57
CA ASP A 161 -5.93 19.74 0.95
C ASP A 161 -6.09 20.97 0.07
N LEU A 162 -6.35 22.13 0.69
CA LEU A 162 -6.53 23.40 -0.02
C LEU A 162 -5.23 23.89 -0.68
N SER A 163 -4.07 23.46 -0.18
CA SER A 163 -2.79 23.78 -0.80
C SER A 163 -2.45 22.90 -2.01
N GLY A 164 -3.22 21.84 -2.26
CA GLY A 164 -2.98 20.89 -3.34
C GLY A 164 -1.83 19.90 -3.10
N ARG A 165 -0.86 20.23 -2.24
CA ARG A 165 0.41 19.49 -2.10
C ARG A 165 0.23 18.05 -1.64
N TYR A 166 -0.76 17.77 -0.80
CA TYR A 166 -0.98 16.43 -0.23
C TYR A 166 -2.22 15.72 -0.77
N ASN A 167 -2.84 16.27 -1.81
CA ASN A 167 -4.03 15.66 -2.40
C ASN A 167 -3.76 14.26 -2.96
N ASN A 168 -2.55 13.96 -3.42
CA ASN A 168 -2.20 12.60 -3.90
C ASN A 168 -2.33 11.53 -2.80
N LEU A 169 -2.16 11.90 -1.53
CA LEU A 169 -2.27 10.98 -0.40
C LEU A 169 -3.71 10.86 0.13
N LEU A 170 -4.53 11.90 -0.09
CA LEU A 170 -5.85 12.04 0.53
C LEU A 170 -7.01 11.79 -0.44
N ARG A 171 -6.86 12.15 -1.72
CA ARG A 171 -7.89 12.00 -2.73
C ARG A 171 -8.24 10.54 -2.97
N GLY A 172 -9.53 10.28 -3.21
CA GLY A 172 -10.05 8.93 -3.44
C GLY A 172 -10.12 8.05 -2.19
N ARG A 173 -9.66 8.54 -1.04
CA ARG A 173 -9.73 7.81 0.23
C ARG A 173 -10.92 8.26 1.04
N THR A 174 -11.53 7.29 1.72
CA THR A 174 -12.59 7.54 2.71
C THR A 174 -11.99 7.47 4.10
N PHE A 175 -12.31 8.47 4.90
CA PHE A 175 -11.94 8.56 6.31
C PHE A 175 -13.18 8.42 7.18
N ILE A 176 -13.04 7.87 8.38
CA ILE A 176 -14.15 7.66 9.32
C ILE A 176 -13.85 8.39 10.61
N VAL A 177 -14.82 9.17 11.08
CA VAL A 177 -14.76 9.88 12.36
C VAL A 177 -14.96 8.86 13.49
N GLU A 178 -13.90 8.53 14.20
CA GLU A 178 -13.93 7.55 15.31
C GLU A 178 -13.28 8.09 16.58
N ASP A 179 -12.58 9.21 16.49
CA ASP A 179 -11.76 9.72 17.57
C ASP A 179 -12.05 11.20 17.88
N THR A 180 -11.60 11.67 19.05
CA THR A 180 -11.87 13.01 19.55
C THR A 180 -10.60 13.72 19.98
N MET A 181 -10.44 14.95 19.50
CA MET A 181 -9.33 15.79 19.92
C MET A 181 -9.54 16.35 21.34
N ALA A 182 -8.43 16.76 21.96
CA ALA A 182 -8.45 17.41 23.28
C ALA A 182 -9.40 18.62 23.32
N ALA A 183 -10.06 18.82 24.47
CA ALA A 183 -11.10 19.83 24.73
C ALA A 183 -10.83 21.24 24.22
N ARG A 184 -9.57 21.68 24.29
CA ARG A 184 -9.11 23.03 23.95
C ARG A 184 -9.03 23.31 22.45
N LYS A 185 -9.13 22.29 21.61
CA LYS A 185 -9.03 22.41 20.16
C LYS A 185 -10.41 22.68 19.57
N THR A 186 -10.47 23.60 18.61
CA THR A 186 -11.67 23.98 17.87
C THR A 186 -11.35 24.06 16.38
N GLY A 187 -12.34 23.80 15.51
CA GLY A 187 -12.18 23.83 14.05
C GLY A 187 -11.02 22.98 13.53
N SER A 188 -10.71 21.87 14.22
CA SER A 188 -9.50 21.09 13.99
C SER A 188 -9.83 19.63 13.68
N LEU A 189 -8.99 19.03 12.86
CA LEU A 189 -9.03 17.63 12.47
C LEU A 189 -7.63 17.03 12.62
N ASP A 190 -7.53 15.81 13.13
CA ASP A 190 -6.28 15.06 13.19
C ASP A 190 -6.39 13.75 12.40
N ILE A 191 -5.48 13.52 11.47
CA ILE A 191 -5.45 12.29 10.67
C ILE A 191 -4.51 11.30 11.36
N TRP A 192 -4.99 10.09 11.64
CA TRP A 192 -4.13 9.05 12.18
C TRP A 192 -3.14 8.56 11.11
N MET A 193 -1.87 8.48 11.49
CA MET A 193 -0.79 7.93 10.66
C MET A 193 0.01 6.88 11.43
N SER A 194 0.55 5.89 10.72
CA SER A 194 1.26 4.77 11.34
C SER A 194 2.66 5.14 11.82
N THR A 195 3.30 6.14 11.21
CA THR A 195 4.68 6.52 11.53
C THR A 195 4.79 7.99 11.89
N HIS A 196 5.72 8.32 12.79
CA HIS A 196 5.97 9.71 13.20
C HIS A 196 6.44 10.58 12.03
N SER A 197 7.34 10.05 11.20
CA SER A 197 7.87 10.77 10.04
C SER A 197 6.77 11.18 9.05
N GLN A 198 5.75 10.33 8.83
CA GLN A 198 4.60 10.71 8.01
C GLN A 198 3.81 11.87 8.62
N ALA A 199 3.58 11.84 9.94
CA ALA A 199 2.86 12.91 10.63
C ALA A 199 3.60 14.25 10.57
N ILE A 200 4.93 14.24 10.77
CA ILE A 200 5.76 15.44 10.64
C ILE A 200 5.77 15.98 9.21
N ASN A 201 5.94 15.11 8.22
CA ASN A 201 5.91 15.52 6.81
C ASN A 201 4.55 16.13 6.43
N PHE A 202 3.45 15.55 6.94
CA PHE A 202 2.11 16.11 6.76
C PHE A 202 1.97 17.50 7.38
N GLY A 203 2.51 17.75 8.58
CA GLY A 203 2.45 19.07 9.20
C GLY A 203 1.03 19.63 9.38
N ALA A 204 0.93 20.92 9.69
CA ALA A 204 -0.36 21.60 9.83
C ALA A 204 -0.79 22.27 8.52
N ARG A 205 -2.06 22.10 8.13
CA ARG A 205 -2.60 22.67 6.89
C ARG A 205 -4.10 22.91 6.96
N GLN A 206 -4.64 23.66 6.00
CA GLN A 206 -6.08 23.82 5.83
C GLN A 206 -6.60 22.78 4.84
N VAL A 207 -7.67 22.09 5.24
CA VAL A 207 -8.33 21.09 4.39
C VAL A 207 -9.82 21.37 4.33
N ARG A 208 -10.43 21.00 3.22
CA ARG A 208 -11.87 20.84 3.08
C ARG A 208 -12.24 19.41 3.40
N ILE A 209 -13.14 19.23 4.35
CA ILE A 209 -13.79 17.95 4.59
C ILE A 209 -15.17 17.95 3.95
N THR A 210 -15.55 16.81 3.39
CA THR A 210 -16.90 16.60 2.84
C THR A 210 -17.45 15.28 3.35
N ALA A 211 -18.64 15.31 3.96
CA ALA A 211 -19.31 14.09 4.34
C ALA A 211 -19.74 13.29 3.10
N LEU A 212 -19.54 11.99 3.15
CA LEU A 212 -20.12 11.04 2.21
C LEU A 212 -21.49 10.64 2.74
N ARG A 213 -22.50 10.69 1.87
CA ARG A 213 -23.85 10.21 2.14
C ARG A 213 -24.06 8.88 1.43
#